data_AF-A0A7C0UIR5-F1
#
_entry.id   AF-A0A7C0UIR5-F1
#
_cell.length_a   1.000
_cell.length_b   1.000
_cell.length_c   1.000
_cell.angle_alpha   90.00
_cell.angle_beta   90.00
_cell.angle_gamma   90.00
#
_symmetry.space_group_name_H-M   'P 1'
#
loop_
_entity.id
_entity.type
_entity.pdbx_description
1 polymer ?
#
loop_
_entity_poly.entity_id
_entity_poly.type
_entity_poly.pdbx_seq_one_letter_code
_entity_poly.pdbx_strand_id
1 'polypeptide(L)'
;MTGLTIVLFIVGFLGAQRIHPILLPVFLTIAVYPFYFTFVSLGKLKEAVAIVLLWALITSILVVLTVFWVGEDAGKYIIRGLEYRKEMFEWIMTGKGAEGDINLFLVPKIIELTIFSLASFLTIGFGGLLLGSILLNYMNYYVGCLLLYAREEYFLHALILSWPIYAILRVVGYVFLGTALSRLFYTLIVDKKLRFKEVKSLVLWAIVFIVLDFILKATIANAYYQPLLKLILRI
;
A
#
# COMPACT_ATOMS: atom_id res chain seq x y z
N MET A 1 15.71 5.80 -9.79
CA MET A 1 14.52 5.60 -8.95
C MET A 1 14.86 4.94 -7.61
N THR A 2 15.48 3.74 -7.56
CA THR A 2 15.83 3.06 -6.30
C THR A 2 16.68 3.90 -5.33
N GLY A 3 17.84 4.41 -5.77
CA GLY A 3 18.70 5.24 -4.91
C GLY A 3 18.01 6.52 -4.42
N LEU A 4 17.22 7.17 -5.29
CA LEU A 4 16.41 8.33 -4.91
C LEU A 4 15.35 7.98 -3.87
N THR A 5 14.71 6.81 -3.98
CA THR A 5 13.71 6.34 -3.01
C THR A 5 14.34 6.15 -1.63
N ILE A 6 15.53 5.58 -1.55
CA ILE A 6 16.25 5.39 -0.28
C ILE A 6 16.59 6.76 0.34
N VAL A 7 17.16 7.68 -0.45
CA VAL A 7 17.53 9.02 0.04
C VAL A 7 16.29 9.78 0.53
N LEU A 8 15.22 9.82 -0.27
CA LEU A 8 14.00 10.52 0.10
C LEU A 8 13.23 9.82 1.22
N PHE A 9 13.36 8.51 1.37
CA PHE A 9 12.86 7.81 2.56
C PHE A 9 13.57 8.30 3.82
N ILE A 10 14.91 8.35 3.83
CA ILE A 10 15.69 8.82 4.99
C ILE A 10 15.33 10.27 5.33
N VAL A 11 15.33 11.15 4.32
CA VAL A 11 14.97 12.57 4.50
C VAL A 11 13.52 12.70 4.99
N GLY A 12 12.60 11.94 4.39
CA GLY A 12 11.19 11.94 4.77
C GLY A 12 10.96 11.44 6.19
N PHE A 13 11.66 10.40 6.61
CA PHE A 13 11.57 9.84 7.96
C PHE A 13 12.15 10.79 9.01
N LEU A 14 13.33 11.39 8.75
CA LEU A 14 13.90 12.43 9.63
C LEU A 14 12.98 13.67 9.72
N GLY A 15 12.36 14.05 8.59
CA GLY A 15 11.34 15.09 8.56
C GLY A 15 10.11 14.73 9.38
N ALA A 16 9.66 13.48 9.29
CA ALA A 16 8.53 12.97 10.09
C ALA A 16 8.82 13.02 11.60
N GLN A 17 10.07 12.79 12.01
CA GLN A 17 10.50 12.88 13.40
C GLN A 17 10.55 14.30 13.94
N ARG A 18 10.97 15.28 13.12
CA ARG A 18 11.25 16.65 13.58
C ARG A 18 10.12 17.64 13.29
N ILE A 19 9.28 17.38 12.29
CA ILE A 19 8.32 18.35 11.77
C ILE A 19 6.91 17.74 11.75
N HIS A 20 6.64 16.78 10.86
CA HIS A 20 5.29 16.22 10.72
C HIS A 20 5.28 14.85 9.99
N PRO A 21 4.50 13.84 10.44
CA PRO A 21 4.44 12.50 9.84
C PRO A 21 4.11 12.45 8.33
N ILE A 22 3.47 13.49 7.78
CA ILE A 22 3.13 13.59 6.34
C ILE A 22 4.37 13.68 5.44
N LEU A 23 5.52 14.09 5.98
CA LEU A 23 6.72 14.26 5.18
C LEU A 23 7.21 12.92 4.61
N LEU A 24 7.13 11.84 5.39
CA LEU A 24 7.53 10.51 4.91
C LEU A 24 6.79 10.10 3.62
N PRO A 25 5.45 10.04 3.57
CA PRO A 25 4.74 9.67 2.35
C PRO A 25 4.88 10.69 1.22
N VAL A 26 5.02 12.00 1.52
CA VAL A 26 5.25 13.03 0.50
C VAL A 26 6.60 12.83 -0.19
N PHE A 27 7.67 12.66 0.56
CA PHE A 27 9.00 12.45 -0.01
C PHE A 27 9.10 11.14 -0.78
N LEU A 28 8.48 10.07 -0.29
CA LEU A 28 8.37 8.80 -1.02
C LEU A 28 7.61 8.95 -2.34
N THR A 29 6.54 9.75 -2.35
CA THR A 29 5.77 10.04 -3.57
C THR A 29 6.62 10.81 -4.58
N ILE A 30 7.35 11.84 -4.12
CA ILE A 30 8.27 12.63 -4.95
C ILE A 30 9.36 11.73 -5.57
N ALA A 31 9.81 10.68 -4.87
CA ALA A 31 10.84 9.78 -5.38
C ALA A 31 10.43 9.01 -6.65
N VAL A 32 9.16 8.61 -6.74
CA VAL A 32 8.65 7.78 -7.85
C VAL A 32 7.91 8.61 -8.90
N TYR A 33 7.26 9.70 -8.50
CA TYR A 33 6.34 10.45 -9.36
C TYR A 33 6.96 10.94 -10.68
N PRO A 34 8.18 11.53 -10.74
CA PRO A 34 8.75 11.98 -12.01
C PRO A 34 8.92 10.85 -13.04
N PHE A 35 9.34 9.67 -12.57
CA PHE A 35 9.50 8.48 -13.43
C PHE A 35 8.14 7.96 -13.89
N TYR A 36 7.20 7.82 -12.95
CA TYR A 36 5.83 7.39 -13.24
C TYR A 36 5.14 8.32 -14.23
N PHE A 37 5.16 9.63 -13.99
CA PHE A 37 4.56 10.64 -14.86
C PHE A 37 5.16 10.59 -16.27
N THR A 38 6.48 10.42 -16.39
CA THR A 38 7.16 10.28 -17.68
C THR A 38 6.68 9.05 -18.45
N PHE A 39 6.49 7.91 -17.78
CA PHE A 39 5.95 6.72 -18.44
C PHE A 39 4.48 6.87 -18.83
N VAL A 40 3.65 7.48 -17.96
CA VAL A 40 2.24 7.75 -18.25
C VAL A 40 2.07 8.71 -19.42
N SER A 41 2.88 9.78 -19.48
CA SER A 41 2.82 10.76 -20.57
C SER A 41 3.22 10.16 -21.91
N LEU A 42 4.25 9.32 -21.92
CA LEU A 42 4.70 8.57 -23.09
C LEU A 42 3.81 7.37 -23.47
N GLY A 43 2.76 7.07 -22.70
CA GLY A 43 1.89 5.90 -22.94
C GLY A 43 2.54 4.54 -22.64
N LYS A 44 3.70 4.55 -21.97
CA LYS A 44 4.46 3.36 -21.53
C LYS A 44 3.87 2.78 -20.24
N LEU A 45 2.63 2.29 -20.33
CA LEU A 45 1.84 1.96 -19.13
C LEU A 45 2.38 0.74 -18.36
N LYS A 46 3.05 -0.20 -19.04
CA LYS A 46 3.65 -1.37 -18.38
C LYS A 46 4.81 -0.94 -17.49
N GLU A 47 5.63 -0.01 -17.99
CA GLU A 47 6.76 0.59 -17.28
C GLU A 47 6.29 1.47 -16.11
N ALA A 48 5.19 2.20 -16.29
CA ALA A 48 4.55 2.95 -15.21
C ALA A 48 4.07 2.04 -14.08
N VAL A 49 3.45 0.90 -14.40
CA VAL A 49 3.07 -0.11 -13.41
C VAL A 49 4.31 -0.70 -12.73
N ALA A 50 5.30 -1.14 -13.51
CA ALA A 50 6.49 -1.79 -13.00
C ALA A 50 7.29 -0.90 -12.04
N ILE A 51 7.43 0.39 -12.36
CA ILE A 51 8.18 1.32 -11.51
C ILE A 51 7.49 1.56 -10.17
N VAL A 52 6.15 1.63 -10.16
CA VAL A 52 5.37 1.82 -8.91
C VAL A 52 5.38 0.55 -8.07
N LEU A 53 5.28 -0.64 -8.68
CA LEU A 53 5.40 -1.91 -7.94
C LEU A 53 6.80 -2.08 -7.33
N LEU A 54 7.85 -1.74 -8.07
CA LEU A 54 9.22 -1.76 -7.56
C LEU A 54 9.41 -0.76 -6.42
N TRP A 55 8.87 0.46 -6.57
CA TRP A 55 8.86 1.47 -5.51
C TRP A 55 8.13 0.96 -4.25
N ALA A 56 6.94 0.36 -4.41
CA ALA A 56 6.18 -0.19 -3.30
C ALA A 56 6.97 -1.28 -2.55
N LEU A 57 7.66 -2.16 -3.28
CA LEU A 57 8.53 -3.19 -2.69
C LEU A 57 9.69 -2.57 -1.89
N ILE A 58 10.41 -1.61 -2.48
CA ILE A 58 11.53 -0.93 -1.81
C ILE A 58 11.05 -0.22 -0.55
N THR A 59 9.97 0.56 -0.64
CA THR A 59 9.38 1.26 0.51
C THR A 59 8.95 0.27 1.60
N SER A 60 8.37 -0.88 1.23
CA SER A 60 7.98 -1.91 2.19
C SER A 60 9.18 -2.42 2.99
N ILE A 61 10.28 -2.73 2.32
CA ILE A 61 11.52 -3.17 2.96
C ILE A 61 12.08 -2.06 3.87
N LEU A 62 12.14 -0.81 3.40
CA LEU A 62 12.67 0.31 4.17
C LEU A 62 11.88 0.58 5.45
N VAL A 63 10.55 0.54 5.39
CA VAL A 63 9.70 0.72 6.57
C VAL A 63 9.91 -0.42 7.57
N VAL A 64 9.92 -1.67 7.10
CA VAL A 64 10.15 -2.84 7.97
C VAL A 64 11.52 -2.77 8.65
N LEU A 65 12.59 -2.47 7.90
CA LEU A 65 13.94 -2.29 8.46
C LEU A 65 14.00 -1.15 9.47
N THR A 66 13.25 -0.07 9.25
CA THR A 66 13.16 1.04 10.20
C THR A 66 12.52 0.60 11.51
N VAL A 67 11.51 -0.26 11.47
CA VAL A 67 10.92 -0.83 12.70
C VAL A 67 11.93 -1.72 13.44
N PHE A 68 12.76 -2.49 12.74
CA PHE A 68 13.84 -3.25 13.39
C PHE A 68 14.89 -2.36 14.07
N TRP A 69 15.16 -1.17 13.49
CA TRP A 69 16.18 -0.26 14.02
C TRP A 69 15.67 0.65 15.13
N VAL A 70 14.46 1.19 15.00
CA VAL A 70 13.84 2.15 15.94
C VAL A 70 12.93 1.47 16.96
N GLY A 71 12.47 0.25 16.67
CA GLY A 71 11.42 -0.42 17.43
C GLY A 71 10.02 0.11 17.12
N GLU A 72 9.07 -0.20 17.99
CA GLU A 72 7.67 0.18 17.84
C GLU A 72 7.45 1.70 17.81
N ASP A 73 8.37 2.48 18.37
CA ASP A 73 8.31 3.94 18.37
C ASP A 73 8.31 4.56 16.97
N ALA A 74 8.76 3.81 15.94
CA ALA A 74 8.62 4.21 14.54
C ALA A 74 7.17 4.58 14.17
N GLY A 75 6.18 3.98 14.83
CA GLY A 75 4.76 4.22 14.58
C GLY A 75 4.32 5.65 14.87
N LYS A 76 5.02 6.38 15.74
CA LYS A 76 4.76 7.81 16.04
C LYS A 76 5.00 8.71 14.83
N TYR A 77 5.86 8.25 13.90
CA TYR A 77 6.29 9.00 12.73
C TYR A 77 5.63 8.51 11.43
N ILE A 78 4.72 7.54 11.54
CA ILE A 78 4.00 6.94 10.42
C ILE A 78 2.52 7.23 10.63
N ILE A 79 1.90 7.94 9.68
CA ILE A 79 0.48 8.28 9.73
C ILE A 79 -0.35 7.00 9.92
N ARG A 80 -1.19 6.97 10.96
CA ARG A 80 -2.03 5.82 11.36
C ARG A 80 -1.26 4.56 11.80
N GLY A 81 0.06 4.64 12.01
CA GLY A 81 0.89 3.48 12.33
C GLY A 81 0.44 2.76 13.60
N LEU A 82 0.35 3.50 14.71
CA LEU A 82 -0.01 2.95 16.03
C LEU A 82 -1.47 2.45 16.06
N GLU A 83 -2.40 3.21 15.49
CA GLU A 83 -3.82 2.85 15.44
C GLU A 83 -4.02 1.57 14.62
N TYR A 84 -3.45 1.50 13.42
CA TYR A 84 -3.59 0.34 12.55
C TYR A 84 -2.95 -0.91 13.17
N ARG A 85 -1.76 -0.77 13.78
CA ARG A 85 -1.14 -1.90 14.49
C ARG A 85 -2.04 -2.41 15.61
N LYS A 86 -2.61 -1.52 16.42
CA LYS A 86 -3.53 -1.90 17.51
C LYS A 86 -4.73 -2.67 16.97
N GLU A 87 -5.41 -2.14 15.95
CA GLU A 87 -6.54 -2.80 15.28
C GLU A 87 -6.18 -4.21 14.80
N MET A 88 -5.01 -4.35 14.15
CA MET A 88 -4.57 -5.64 13.62
C MET A 88 -4.17 -6.63 14.72
N PHE A 89 -3.49 -6.20 15.78
CA PHE A 89 -3.13 -7.09 16.88
C PHE A 89 -4.37 -7.54 17.67
N GLU A 90 -5.34 -6.65 17.88
CA GLU A 90 -6.64 -7.00 18.45
C GLU A 90 -7.38 -8.04 17.61
N TRP A 91 -7.37 -7.87 16.28
CA TRP A 91 -7.91 -8.88 15.37
C TRP A 91 -7.16 -10.21 15.46
N ILE A 92 -5.83 -10.22 15.49
CA ILE A 92 -5.07 -11.47 15.61
C ILE A 92 -5.42 -12.18 16.93
N MET A 93 -5.55 -11.45 18.04
CA MET A 93 -5.88 -12.05 19.33
C MET A 93 -7.32 -12.60 19.38
N THR A 94 -8.28 -11.90 18.79
CA THR A 94 -9.72 -12.13 19.04
C THR A 94 -10.51 -12.67 17.85
N GLY A 95 -10.00 -12.52 16.62
CA GLY A 95 -10.74 -12.74 15.38
C GLY A 95 -11.83 -11.71 15.08
N LYS A 96 -11.95 -10.65 15.90
CA LYS A 96 -12.94 -9.58 15.72
C LYS A 96 -12.27 -8.35 15.11
N GLY A 97 -12.96 -7.68 14.20
CA GLY A 97 -12.51 -6.44 13.56
C GLY A 97 -12.87 -6.37 12.08
N ALA A 98 -12.42 -5.32 11.41
CA ALA A 98 -12.64 -5.14 9.98
C ALA A 98 -11.87 -6.16 9.10
N GLU A 99 -11.01 -6.96 9.71
CA GLU A 99 -10.30 -8.02 9.02
C GLU A 99 -11.18 -9.29 9.04
N GLY A 100 -11.73 -9.66 7.88
CA GLY A 100 -12.63 -10.82 7.72
C GLY A 100 -14.14 -10.53 7.82
N ASP A 101 -14.57 -9.40 8.38
CA ASP A 101 -16.00 -9.03 8.44
C ASP A 101 -16.39 -8.05 7.31
N ILE A 102 -17.16 -8.55 6.34
CA ILE A 102 -17.61 -7.78 5.18
C ILE A 102 -18.38 -6.52 5.54
N ASN A 103 -19.19 -6.56 6.60
CA ASN A 103 -20.02 -5.41 6.99
C ASN A 103 -19.15 -4.27 7.55
N LEU A 104 -18.01 -4.61 8.13
CA LEU A 104 -17.08 -3.65 8.73
C LEU A 104 -16.09 -3.07 7.71
N PHE A 105 -15.66 -3.84 6.69
CA PHE A 105 -14.65 -3.34 5.74
C PHE A 105 -15.20 -2.85 4.40
N LEU A 106 -16.37 -3.32 3.93
CA LEU A 106 -16.79 -3.07 2.55
C LEU A 106 -17.03 -1.59 2.27
N VAL A 107 -17.82 -0.91 3.09
CA VAL A 107 -18.14 0.51 2.93
C VAL A 107 -16.88 1.39 3.02
N PRO A 108 -16.03 1.27 4.06
CA PRO A 108 -14.76 2.00 4.10
C PRO A 108 -13.89 1.74 2.86
N LYS A 109 -13.82 0.50 2.36
CA LYS A 109 -13.00 0.19 1.20
C LYS A 109 -13.53 0.81 -0.09
N ILE A 110 -14.85 0.87 -0.28
CA ILE A 110 -15.46 1.57 -1.41
C ILE A 110 -15.15 3.07 -1.36
N ILE A 111 -15.22 3.68 -0.17
CA ILE A 111 -14.86 5.10 0.03
C ILE A 111 -13.38 5.32 -0.31
N GLU A 112 -12.48 4.49 0.25
CA GLU A 112 -11.03 4.56 -0.05
C GLU A 112 -10.76 4.41 -1.55
N LEU A 113 -11.39 3.43 -2.20
CA LEU A 113 -11.25 3.19 -3.64
C LEU A 113 -11.74 4.40 -4.45
N THR A 114 -12.83 5.02 -4.04
CA THR A 114 -13.41 6.21 -4.71
C THR A 114 -12.47 7.41 -4.57
N ILE A 115 -12.01 7.70 -3.34
CA ILE A 115 -11.07 8.78 -3.06
C ILE A 115 -9.77 8.56 -3.83
N PHE A 116 -9.22 7.34 -3.78
CA PHE A 116 -8.02 6.97 -4.52
C PHE A 116 -8.20 7.17 -6.03
N SER A 117 -9.34 6.75 -6.58
CA SER A 117 -9.64 6.87 -8.02
C SER A 117 -9.73 8.34 -8.44
N LEU A 118 -10.47 9.16 -7.70
CA LEU A 118 -10.59 10.60 -7.96
C LEU A 118 -9.24 11.31 -7.85
N ALA A 119 -8.48 11.03 -6.79
CA ALA A 119 -7.14 11.59 -6.60
C ALA A 119 -6.20 11.18 -7.74
N SER A 120 -6.17 9.89 -8.11
CA SER A 120 -5.35 9.39 -9.20
C SER A 120 -5.72 10.03 -10.55
N PHE A 121 -7.00 10.17 -10.83
CA PHE A 121 -7.49 10.79 -12.05
C PHE A 121 -7.11 12.28 -12.08
N LEU A 122 -7.55 13.06 -11.11
CA LEU A 122 -7.45 14.53 -11.13
C LEU A 122 -6.01 15.07 -11.03
N THR A 123 -5.07 14.28 -10.50
CA THR A 123 -3.69 14.73 -10.31
C THR A 123 -2.69 13.94 -11.16
N ILE A 124 -3.14 13.24 -12.20
CA ILE A 124 -2.28 12.38 -13.05
C ILE A 124 -1.45 11.42 -12.17
N GLY A 125 -2.09 10.85 -11.15
CA GLY A 125 -1.54 9.83 -10.27
C GLY A 125 -0.81 10.33 -9.04
N PHE A 126 -0.46 11.62 -8.92
CA PHE A 126 0.27 12.13 -7.74
C PHE A 126 -0.47 11.84 -6.40
N GLY A 127 -1.73 12.24 -6.29
CA GLY A 127 -2.56 12.02 -5.11
C GLY A 127 -2.85 10.53 -4.86
N GLY A 128 -2.98 9.74 -5.92
CA GLY A 128 -3.07 8.28 -5.82
C GLY A 128 -1.81 7.66 -5.21
N LEU A 129 -0.63 8.08 -5.67
CA LEU A 129 0.66 7.64 -5.12
C LEU A 129 0.86 8.10 -3.68
N LEU A 130 0.43 9.32 -3.34
CA LEU A 130 0.48 9.83 -1.96
C LEU A 130 -0.38 9.01 -1.01
N LEU A 131 -1.64 8.75 -1.38
CA LEU A 131 -2.52 7.88 -0.61
C LEU A 131 -1.93 6.46 -0.52
N GLY A 132 -1.47 5.91 -1.64
CA GLY A 132 -0.79 4.62 -1.68
C GLY A 132 0.43 4.56 -0.75
N SER A 133 1.21 5.64 -0.66
CA SER A 133 2.36 5.73 0.25
C SER A 133 1.92 5.75 1.71
N ILE A 134 0.88 6.51 2.06
CA ILE A 134 0.31 6.49 3.42
C ILE A 134 -0.13 5.06 3.78
N LEU A 135 -0.91 4.42 2.90
CA LEU A 135 -1.39 3.05 3.09
C LEU A 135 -0.27 2.04 3.27
N LEU A 136 0.70 2.04 2.35
CA LEU A 136 1.85 1.14 2.42
C LEU A 136 2.67 1.37 3.69
N ASN A 137 2.88 2.61 4.12
CA ASN A 137 3.73 2.88 5.27
C ASN A 137 3.13 2.32 6.57
N TYR A 138 1.85 2.56 6.86
CA TYR A 138 1.27 2.02 8.10
C TYR A 138 1.08 0.49 8.04
N MET A 139 0.81 -0.07 6.85
CA MET A 139 0.70 -1.53 6.69
C MET A 139 2.06 -2.20 6.93
N ASN A 140 3.13 -1.63 6.38
CA ASN A 140 4.48 -2.17 6.56
C ASN A 140 5.05 -1.89 7.95
N TYR A 141 4.61 -0.82 8.62
CA TYR A 141 4.89 -0.63 10.04
C TYR A 141 4.32 -1.78 10.87
N TYR A 142 3.05 -2.13 10.66
CA TYR A 142 2.42 -3.30 11.28
C TYR A 142 3.19 -4.58 10.98
N VAL A 143 3.63 -4.80 9.75
CA VAL A 143 4.46 -5.96 9.39
C VAL A 143 5.77 -5.98 10.18
N GLY A 144 6.47 -4.85 10.27
CA GLY A 144 7.67 -4.73 11.09
C GLY A 144 7.41 -5.11 12.55
N CYS A 145 6.31 -4.62 13.13
CA CYS A 145 5.90 -5.01 14.48
C CYS A 145 5.60 -6.50 14.58
N LEU A 146 4.87 -7.08 13.62
CA LEU A 146 4.55 -8.51 13.60
C LEU A 146 5.83 -9.36 13.67
N LEU A 147 6.86 -8.98 12.92
CA LEU A 147 8.15 -9.67 12.93
C LEU A 147 8.93 -9.50 14.23
N LEU A 148 8.82 -8.35 14.91
CA LEU A 148 9.41 -8.17 16.24
C LEU A 148 8.75 -9.07 17.30
N TYR A 149 7.46 -9.38 17.16
CA TYR A 149 6.73 -10.27 18.07
C TYR A 149 6.70 -11.73 17.61
N ALA A 150 7.35 -12.07 16.49
CA ALA A 150 7.41 -13.44 16.00
C ALA A 150 8.22 -14.33 16.95
N ARG A 151 7.73 -15.54 17.23
CA ARG A 151 8.54 -16.57 17.87
C ARG A 151 9.72 -16.89 16.94
N GLU A 152 10.92 -16.99 17.48
CA GLU A 152 12.15 -17.24 16.70
C GLU A 152 12.02 -18.46 15.77
N GLU A 153 11.39 -19.53 16.27
CA GLU A 153 11.13 -20.77 15.51
C GLU A 153 10.19 -20.59 14.31
N TYR A 154 9.35 -19.56 14.32
CA TYR A 154 8.38 -19.26 13.26
C TYR A 154 8.68 -17.96 12.49
N PHE A 155 9.87 -17.38 12.63
CA PHE A 155 10.20 -16.10 12.00
C PHE A 155 9.96 -16.09 10.48
N LEU A 156 10.35 -17.15 9.77
CA LEU A 156 10.11 -17.26 8.32
C LEU A 156 8.63 -17.36 7.98
N HIS A 157 7.84 -18.07 8.78
CA HIS A 157 6.39 -18.15 8.61
C HIS A 157 5.75 -16.78 8.84
N ALA A 158 6.19 -16.06 9.87
CA ALA A 158 5.75 -14.70 10.15
C ALA A 158 6.11 -13.76 9.00
N LEU A 159 7.29 -13.88 8.38
CA LEU A 159 7.69 -13.09 7.22
C LEU A 159 6.77 -13.31 6.01
N ILE A 160 6.43 -14.56 5.72
CA ILE A 160 5.57 -14.90 4.58
C ILE A 160 4.11 -14.51 4.85
N LEU A 161 3.61 -14.72 6.07
CA LEU A 161 2.22 -14.45 6.44
C LEU A 161 1.95 -12.97 6.80
N SER A 162 3.01 -12.19 7.06
CA SER A 162 2.95 -10.76 7.33
C SER A 162 2.24 -9.95 6.25
N TRP A 163 2.39 -10.37 4.99
CA TRP A 163 1.67 -9.79 3.86
C TRP A 163 0.63 -10.77 3.35
N PRO A 164 -0.63 -10.63 3.79
CA PRO A 164 -1.69 -11.47 3.28
C PRO A 164 -1.82 -11.34 1.76
N ILE A 165 -2.10 -12.46 1.09
CA ILE A 165 -2.17 -12.49 -0.37
C ILE A 165 -3.19 -11.50 -0.92
N TYR A 166 -4.33 -11.33 -0.24
CA TYR A 166 -5.35 -10.36 -0.62
C TYR A 166 -4.84 -8.90 -0.56
N ALA A 167 -3.99 -8.58 0.42
CA ALA A 167 -3.36 -7.26 0.51
C ALA A 167 -2.38 -7.01 -0.65
N ILE A 168 -1.63 -8.04 -1.08
CA ILE A 168 -0.74 -7.94 -2.24
C ILE A 168 -1.56 -7.70 -3.53
N LEU A 169 -2.63 -8.47 -3.73
CA LEU A 169 -3.53 -8.28 -4.88
C LEU A 169 -4.12 -6.87 -4.90
N ARG A 170 -4.51 -6.33 -3.73
CA ARG A 170 -5.01 -4.96 -3.60
C ARG A 170 -4.00 -3.94 -4.11
N VAL A 171 -2.73 -4.05 -3.69
CA VAL A 171 -1.66 -3.14 -4.15
C VAL A 171 -1.52 -3.19 -5.67
N VAL A 172 -1.47 -4.40 -6.25
CA VAL A 172 -1.39 -4.57 -7.71
C VAL A 172 -2.60 -3.96 -8.41
N GLY A 173 -3.81 -4.23 -7.90
CA GLY A 173 -5.06 -3.68 -8.44
C GLY A 173 -5.10 -2.15 -8.41
N TYR A 174 -4.67 -1.53 -7.30
CA TYR A 174 -4.64 -0.08 -7.14
C TYR A 174 -3.60 0.56 -8.07
N VAL A 175 -2.43 -0.07 -8.25
CA VAL A 175 -1.42 0.42 -9.20
C VAL A 175 -1.95 0.39 -10.64
N PHE A 176 -2.64 -0.68 -11.03
CA PHE A 176 -3.22 -0.80 -12.36
C PHE A 176 -4.32 0.25 -12.59
N LEU A 177 -5.22 0.41 -11.61
CA LEU A 177 -6.29 1.40 -11.65
C LEU A 177 -5.74 2.83 -11.70
N GLY A 178 -4.80 3.16 -10.81
CA GLY A 178 -4.15 4.47 -10.75
C GLY A 178 -3.45 4.81 -12.06
N THR A 179 -2.75 3.84 -12.66
CA THR A 179 -2.08 4.01 -13.96
C THR A 179 -3.09 4.26 -15.08
N ALA A 180 -4.17 3.49 -15.13
CA ALA A 180 -5.23 3.68 -16.11
C ALA A 180 -5.88 5.07 -16.00
N LEU A 181 -6.26 5.48 -14.79
CA LEU A 181 -6.92 6.76 -14.54
C LEU A 181 -5.99 7.94 -14.82
N SER A 182 -4.71 7.83 -14.45
CA SER A 182 -3.70 8.86 -14.73
C SER A 182 -3.53 9.06 -16.23
N ARG A 183 -3.45 7.96 -17.00
CA ARG A 183 -3.36 8.02 -18.46
C ARG A 183 -4.60 8.63 -19.08
N LEU A 184 -5.80 8.23 -18.63
CA LEU A 184 -7.05 8.79 -19.13
C LEU A 184 -7.10 10.30 -18.94
N PHE A 185 -6.77 10.80 -17.75
CA PHE A 185 -6.77 12.22 -17.48
C PHE A 185 -5.68 12.97 -18.25
N TYR A 186 -4.48 12.39 -18.37
CA TYR A 186 -3.42 12.96 -19.21
C TYR A 186 -3.87 13.13 -20.66
N THR A 187 -4.46 12.09 -21.27
CA THR A 187 -4.96 12.16 -22.65
C THR A 187 -6.15 13.11 -22.79
N LEU A 188 -6.99 13.24 -21.77
CA LEU A 188 -8.07 14.22 -21.75
C LEU A 188 -7.53 15.66 -21.76
N ILE A 189 -6.48 15.95 -21.00
CA ILE A 189 -5.91 17.31 -20.94
C ILE A 189 -5.12 17.65 -22.20
N VAL A 190 -4.25 16.74 -22.65
CA VAL A 190 -3.29 16.99 -23.74
C VAL A 190 -3.92 16.77 -25.11
N ASP A 191 -4.59 15.63 -25.32
CA ASP A 191 -5.17 15.28 -26.63
C ASP A 191 -6.64 15.71 -26.76
N LYS A 192 -7.25 16.23 -25.69
CA LYS A 192 -8.69 16.54 -25.61
C LYS A 192 -9.60 15.35 -25.91
N LYS A 193 -9.11 14.11 -25.70
CA LYS A 193 -9.83 12.87 -25.99
C LYS A 193 -9.61 11.82 -24.91
N LEU A 194 -10.67 11.11 -24.54
CA LEU A 194 -10.60 9.96 -23.65
C LEU A 194 -10.22 8.70 -24.43
N ARG A 195 -9.01 8.19 -24.20
CA ARG A 195 -8.48 7.01 -24.89
C ARG A 195 -8.70 5.71 -24.11
N PHE A 196 -9.96 5.34 -23.88
CA PHE A 196 -10.33 4.14 -23.11
C PHE A 196 -9.72 2.83 -23.65
N LYS A 197 -9.53 2.72 -24.96
CA LYS A 197 -8.92 1.53 -25.58
C LYS A 197 -7.49 1.27 -25.08
N GLU A 198 -6.71 2.32 -24.79
CA GLU A 198 -5.32 2.21 -24.31
C GLU A 198 -5.24 1.60 -22.91
N VAL A 199 -6.25 1.86 -22.08
CA VAL A 199 -6.24 1.49 -20.65
C VAL A 199 -7.16 0.33 -20.30
N LYS A 200 -7.98 -0.16 -21.25
CA LYS A 200 -9.00 -1.20 -21.02
C LYS A 200 -8.44 -2.42 -20.30
N SER A 201 -7.27 -2.90 -20.72
CA SER A 201 -6.64 -4.06 -20.09
C SER A 201 -6.27 -3.81 -18.63
N LEU A 202 -5.75 -2.62 -18.31
CA LEU A 202 -5.39 -2.26 -16.94
C LEU A 202 -6.62 -2.14 -16.05
N VAL A 203 -7.70 -1.52 -16.55
CA VAL A 203 -8.97 -1.42 -15.81
C VAL A 203 -9.54 -2.81 -15.53
N LEU A 204 -9.54 -3.71 -16.53
CA LEU A 204 -10.02 -5.07 -16.36
C LEU A 204 -9.25 -5.81 -15.26
N TRP A 205 -7.92 -5.81 -15.33
CA TRP A 205 -7.09 -6.48 -14.34
C TRP A 205 -7.18 -5.83 -12.96
N ALA A 206 -7.30 -4.50 -12.88
CA ALA A 206 -7.55 -3.81 -11.62
C ALA A 206 -8.83 -4.29 -10.94
N ILE A 207 -9.93 -4.40 -11.70
CA ILE A 207 -11.21 -4.92 -11.18
C ILE A 207 -11.02 -6.36 -10.69
N VAL A 208 -10.38 -7.22 -11.48
CA VAL A 208 -10.12 -8.61 -11.09
C VAL A 208 -9.35 -8.68 -9.77
N PHE A 209 -8.25 -7.93 -9.63
CA PHE A 209 -7.45 -7.94 -8.42
C PHE A 209 -8.18 -7.39 -7.19
N ILE A 210 -8.96 -6.31 -7.35
CA ILE A 210 -9.72 -5.70 -6.26
C ILE A 210 -10.87 -6.62 -5.81
N VAL A 211 -11.57 -7.26 -6.76
CA VAL A 211 -12.63 -8.23 -6.44
C VAL A 211 -12.04 -9.46 -5.74
N LEU A 212 -10.89 -9.96 -6.21
CA LEU A 212 -10.20 -11.07 -5.54
C LEU A 212 -9.72 -10.69 -4.13
N ASP A 213 -9.22 -9.46 -3.91
CA ASP A 213 -8.90 -8.96 -2.57
C ASP A 213 -10.13 -9.04 -1.66
N PHE A 214 -11.29 -8.57 -2.11
CA PHE A 214 -12.52 -8.65 -1.31
C PHE A 214 -12.95 -10.07 -0.98
N ILE A 215 -12.98 -10.96 -1.97
CA ILE A 215 -13.40 -12.35 -1.80
C ILE A 215 -12.46 -13.06 -0.84
N LEU A 216 -11.15 -12.94 -1.05
CA LEU A 216 -10.15 -13.58 -0.19
C LEU A 216 -10.16 -12.97 1.21
N LYS A 217 -10.22 -11.64 1.34
CA LYS A 217 -10.31 -11.01 2.66
C LYS A 217 -11.53 -11.49 3.45
N ALA A 218 -12.69 -11.64 2.81
CA ALA A 218 -13.91 -12.12 3.46
C ALA A 218 -13.85 -13.62 3.85
N THR A 219 -13.07 -14.43 3.13
CA THR A 219 -13.09 -15.90 3.28
C THR A 219 -11.90 -16.46 4.05
N ILE A 220 -10.68 -15.98 3.77
CA ILE A 220 -9.45 -16.58 4.30
C ILE A 220 -8.83 -15.82 5.47
N ALA A 221 -9.23 -14.56 5.72
CA ALA A 221 -8.66 -13.77 6.81
C ALA A 221 -8.89 -14.45 8.16
N ASN A 222 -10.14 -14.72 8.53
CA ASN A 222 -10.48 -15.38 9.81
C ASN A 222 -10.29 -16.89 9.78
N ALA A 223 -10.46 -17.53 8.62
CA ALA A 223 -10.36 -18.98 8.51
C ALA A 223 -8.91 -19.49 8.59
N TYR A 224 -7.93 -18.73 8.09
CA TYR A 224 -6.54 -19.18 7.98
C TYR A 224 -5.54 -18.18 8.55
N TYR A 225 -5.58 -16.92 8.13
CA TYR A 225 -4.55 -15.95 8.54
C TYR A 225 -4.59 -15.67 10.04
N GLN A 226 -5.76 -15.42 10.61
CA GLN A 226 -5.90 -15.13 12.04
C GLN A 226 -5.35 -16.26 12.94
N PRO A 227 -5.78 -17.53 12.82
CA PRO A 227 -5.28 -18.59 13.71
C PRO A 227 -3.79 -18.87 13.51
N LEU A 228 -3.28 -18.80 12.27
CA LEU A 228 -1.85 -18.98 12.00
C LEU A 228 -1.01 -17.84 12.61
N LEU A 229 -1.42 -16.58 12.43
CA LEU A 229 -0.74 -15.44 13.02
C LEU A 229 -0.78 -15.51 14.55
N LYS A 230 -1.90 -15.91 15.14
CA LYS A 230 -2.00 -16.08 16.60
C LYS A 230 -1.06 -17.16 17.14
N LEU A 231 -0.86 -18.25 16.39
CA LEU A 231 0.05 -19.33 16.77
C LEU A 231 1.53 -18.90 16.75
N ILE A 232 1.94 -18.18 15.72
CA ILE A 232 3.35 -17.86 15.47
C ILE A 232 3.87 -16.64 16.24
N LEU A 233 2.96 -15.84 16.81
CA LEU A 233 3.30 -14.64 17.57
C LEU A 233 3.42 -14.91 19.08
N ARG A 234 4.22 -14.09 19.76
CA ARG A 234 4.36 -14.01 21.22
C ARG A 234 3.49 -12.87 21.75
N ILE A 235 2.17 -13.00 21.60
CA ILE A 235 1.16 -12.00 22.01
C ILE A 235 0.03 -12.63 22.81
#